data_AF-A0A9E5M2Y6-F1
#
_entry.id   AF-A0A9E5M2Y6-F1
#
_cell.length_a   1.000
_cell.length_b   1.000
_cell.length_c   1.000
_cell.angle_alpha   90.00
_cell.angle_beta   90.00
_cell.angle_gamma   90.00
#
_symmetry.space_group_name_H-M   'P 1'
#
loop_
_entity.id
_entity.type
_entity.pdbx_description
1 polymer ?
#
loop_
_entity_poly.entity_id
_entity_poly.type
_entity_poly.pdbx_seq_one_letter_code
_entity_poly.pdbx_strand_id
1 'polypeptide(L)'
;MARIACQLNRFKHSLLSAACLSLWAWSSVQAQSPAAPATPPANGSAPAAAPATPPAAPGALRPMKDILKDAKSKPGFFTLHQKDDKVWIEILPSQLGKPFFFSYNVPRSIGERGLYGSQMGGAKIVEFQKVGNQVQLIAKNTQFFAKEGTPQAQFVSESFSDSLLSSAAVVSAPNPETKSILIEANALLFSDIPGYQTGLEYAFRMPFSLDTRNTSFSSTKNTPLLTGLEVRAHFAVPKLSAPPMMPSPVPTPPPPTATPDPRSMFVSFYYSMMPLPEPMATRLADERVGFFTVARSDLTSDAKIKSKTHYLKRWRLEKKDPSAVVSEPKEPIVYWLDKNIPLKYRATVTEGVLEWNKAFEKAGFKNALVVKQQQDNDDFNNMDARHASIRWFTGADVGFAIGPSHADPRTGEILDADIGMSDGFTRSARRWVVDDLARPRGQDGEICEEAETSAQELNYALDLLEARGVELDGPEAEALAKAYLKRTIMHEVGHTIGLRHNFRASTLNDLKKVHDAEYTKIHGIAASVMDYSPFNIAPKGEKQGEYVMS
;
A
#
# COMPACT_ATOMS: atom_id res chain seq x y z
N MET A 1 -53.13 -3.13 -11.94
CA MET A 1 -54.22 -2.13 -11.85
C MET A 1 -53.61 -0.73 -11.89
N ALA A 2 -54.13 0.12 -12.78
CA ALA A 2 -54.00 1.59 -12.94
C ALA A 2 -52.67 2.27 -12.55
N ARG A 3 -51.82 2.66 -13.53
CA ARG A 3 -51.79 3.97 -14.25
C ARG A 3 -51.48 5.18 -13.35
N ILE A 4 -50.35 5.82 -13.61
CA ILE A 4 -50.24 7.25 -13.96
C ILE A 4 -49.07 7.40 -14.96
N ALA A 5 -49.33 8.16 -16.03
CA ALA A 5 -48.51 8.36 -17.20
C ALA A 5 -47.79 9.72 -17.13
N CYS A 6 -46.55 9.79 -17.63
CA CYS A 6 -46.13 10.57 -18.80
C CYS A 6 -45.85 12.07 -18.56
N GLN A 7 -44.57 12.46 -18.71
CA GLN A 7 -44.18 13.46 -19.70
C GLN A 7 -42.77 13.13 -20.22
N LEU A 8 -42.71 12.69 -21.48
CA LEU A 8 -41.53 12.79 -22.33
C LEU A 8 -41.36 14.26 -22.73
N ASN A 9 -40.11 14.74 -22.79
CA ASN A 9 -39.77 15.76 -23.76
C ASN A 9 -38.58 15.32 -24.62
N ARG A 10 -38.80 15.43 -25.92
CA ARG A 10 -37.94 15.00 -27.03
C ARG A 10 -36.87 16.06 -27.28
N PHE A 11 -35.65 15.64 -27.58
CA PHE A 11 -34.82 16.38 -28.55
C PHE A 11 -34.25 15.41 -29.58
N LYS A 12 -34.54 15.72 -30.85
CA LYS A 12 -34.17 14.97 -32.05
C LYS A 12 -32.77 15.36 -32.53
N HIS A 13 -32.18 14.39 -33.24
CA HIS A 13 -30.91 14.36 -33.95
C HIS A 13 -30.47 15.62 -34.71
N SER A 14 -29.15 15.78 -34.82
CA SER A 14 -28.47 16.30 -36.01
C SER A 14 -27.10 15.63 -36.13
N LEU A 15 -26.98 14.69 -37.07
CA LEU A 15 -25.73 14.22 -37.66
C LEU A 15 -25.25 15.31 -38.63
N LEU A 16 -23.99 15.74 -38.54
CA LEU A 16 -23.28 16.29 -39.69
C LEU A 16 -21.80 15.92 -39.60
N SER A 17 -21.40 15.03 -40.50
CA SER A 17 -20.02 14.73 -40.85
C SER A 17 -19.44 15.90 -41.62
N ALA A 18 -18.24 16.37 -41.26
CA ALA A 18 -17.37 17.12 -42.14
C ALA A 18 -15.91 16.83 -41.78
N ALA A 19 -15.28 16.02 -42.64
CA ALA A 19 -13.84 15.88 -42.70
C ALA A 19 -13.24 17.21 -43.22
N CYS A 20 -12.23 17.72 -42.55
CA CYS A 20 -11.30 18.69 -43.13
C CYS A 20 -9.88 18.36 -42.65
N LEU A 21 -9.09 17.85 -43.59
CA LEU A 21 -7.64 17.83 -43.54
C LEU A 21 -7.13 19.27 -43.41
N SER A 22 -6.22 19.52 -42.47
CA SER A 22 -5.32 20.66 -42.55
C SER A 22 -3.93 20.24 -42.14
N LEU A 23 -3.08 20.10 -43.17
CA LEU A 23 -1.63 20.08 -43.08
C LEU A 23 -1.12 21.27 -42.26
N TRP A 24 -0.26 21.03 -41.29
CA TRP A 24 0.60 22.08 -40.73
C TRP A 24 2.02 21.86 -41.23
N ALA A 25 2.41 22.77 -42.13
CA ALA A 25 3.73 22.89 -42.70
C ALA A 25 4.75 23.27 -41.63
N TRP A 26 5.91 22.61 -41.70
CA TRP A 26 7.11 22.97 -40.96
C TRP A 26 7.61 24.34 -41.44
N SER A 27 7.89 25.24 -40.51
CA SER A 27 8.68 26.44 -40.76
C SER A 27 9.88 26.42 -39.82
N SER A 28 11.03 26.13 -40.41
CA SER A 28 12.36 26.23 -39.81
C SER A 28 12.72 27.71 -39.60
N VAL A 29 12.83 28.14 -38.34
CA VAL A 29 13.46 29.42 -38.01
C VAL A 29 14.92 29.14 -37.63
N GLN A 30 15.81 29.69 -38.45
CA GLN A 30 17.25 29.61 -38.30
C GLN A 30 17.71 30.78 -37.40
N ALA A 31 18.14 30.47 -36.18
CA ALA A 31 18.70 31.47 -35.26
C ALA A 31 20.22 31.53 -35.40
N GLN A 32 20.72 32.74 -35.65
CA GLN A 32 22.12 33.09 -35.82
C GLN A 32 22.90 33.05 -34.49
N SER A 33 24.13 32.54 -34.55
CA SER A 33 25.10 32.53 -33.46
C SER A 33 25.71 33.93 -33.22
N PRO A 34 25.87 34.37 -31.95
CA PRO A 34 26.74 35.50 -31.63
C PRO A 34 28.21 35.08 -31.45
N ALA A 35 29.10 36.00 -31.81
CA ALA A 35 30.55 35.88 -31.86
C ALA A 35 31.24 35.76 -30.49
N ALA A 36 32.43 35.15 -30.52
CA ALA A 36 33.35 34.99 -29.40
C ALA A 36 34.09 36.31 -29.04
N PRO A 37 34.43 36.55 -27.76
CA PRO A 37 35.43 37.54 -27.37
C PRO A 37 36.82 36.92 -27.13
N ALA A 38 37.82 37.77 -27.36
CA ALA A 38 39.24 37.49 -27.51
C ALA A 38 40.04 37.22 -26.21
N THR A 39 41.18 36.57 -26.40
CA THR A 39 42.25 36.21 -25.45
C THR A 39 43.10 37.42 -25.00
N PRO A 40 43.53 37.47 -23.72
CA PRO A 40 44.71 38.23 -23.28
C PRO A 40 45.96 37.33 -23.06
N PRO A 41 47.17 37.92 -22.98
CA PRO A 41 48.44 37.22 -23.26
C PRO A 41 49.07 36.51 -22.06
N ALA A 42 50.02 35.62 -22.42
CA ALA A 42 50.79 34.73 -21.56
C ALA A 42 51.85 35.44 -20.69
N ASN A 43 52.12 34.90 -19.50
CA ASN A 43 53.37 35.08 -18.77
C ASN A 43 53.66 33.91 -17.81
N GLY A 44 54.88 33.37 -17.90
CA GLY A 44 55.72 32.99 -16.75
C GLY A 44 55.54 31.63 -16.08
N SER A 45 56.46 30.70 -16.36
CA SER A 45 56.65 29.37 -15.77
C SER A 45 57.45 29.36 -14.45
N ALA A 46 57.04 28.53 -13.47
CA ALA A 46 57.88 27.99 -12.36
C ALA A 46 57.19 26.71 -11.76
N PRO A 47 57.86 25.82 -11.00
CA PRO A 47 58.04 24.40 -11.32
C PRO A 47 57.05 23.41 -10.67
N ALA A 48 57.05 22.20 -11.25
CA ALA A 48 56.11 21.10 -11.07
C ALA A 48 56.08 20.45 -9.67
N ALA A 49 54.86 20.29 -9.15
CA ALA A 49 54.50 19.33 -8.10
C ALA A 49 53.81 18.10 -8.74
N ALA A 50 54.01 16.93 -8.13
CA ALA A 50 53.53 15.61 -8.58
C ALA A 50 52.02 15.61 -8.97
N PRO A 51 51.60 14.77 -9.95
CA PRO A 51 50.26 14.87 -10.52
C PRO A 51 49.20 14.42 -9.52
N ALA A 52 48.54 15.39 -8.88
CA ALA A 52 47.19 15.21 -8.39
C ALA A 52 46.28 14.88 -9.59
N THR A 53 45.41 13.90 -9.44
CA THR A 53 44.41 13.54 -10.44
C THR A 53 43.67 14.81 -10.87
N PRO A 54 43.64 15.15 -12.17
CA PRO A 54 43.02 16.39 -12.61
C PRO A 54 41.54 16.40 -12.18
N PRO A 55 41.01 17.54 -11.72
CA PRO A 55 39.58 17.70 -11.54
C PRO A 55 38.89 17.33 -12.86
N ALA A 56 37.92 16.42 -12.80
CA ALA A 56 37.13 16.05 -13.97
C ALA A 56 36.58 17.32 -14.63
N ALA A 57 36.71 17.42 -15.96
CA ALA A 57 36.11 18.51 -16.73
C ALA A 57 34.62 18.67 -16.37
N PRO A 58 34.05 19.89 -16.40
CA PRO A 58 32.62 20.09 -16.11
C PRO A 58 31.78 19.19 -17.02
N GLY A 59 31.12 18.18 -16.45
CA GLY A 59 30.31 17.18 -17.17
C GLY A 59 30.95 15.79 -17.32
N ALA A 60 32.22 15.59 -16.98
CA ALA A 60 32.83 14.25 -16.98
C ALA A 60 32.53 13.50 -15.67
N LEU A 61 31.97 12.29 -15.79
CA LEU A 61 31.66 11.44 -14.65
C LEU A 61 32.95 11.01 -13.94
N ARG A 62 32.95 11.08 -12.61
CA ARG A 62 34.11 10.70 -11.78
C ARG A 62 34.16 9.18 -11.59
N PRO A 63 35.36 8.58 -11.40
CA PRO A 63 35.48 7.18 -11.02
C PRO A 63 34.63 6.85 -9.80
N MET A 64 33.92 5.71 -9.84
CA MET A 64 33.05 5.26 -8.75
C MET A 64 33.76 5.22 -7.39
N LYS A 65 35.01 4.73 -7.37
CA LYS A 65 35.86 4.67 -6.16
C LYS A 65 36.10 6.03 -5.50
N ASP A 66 36.13 7.11 -6.27
CA ASP A 66 36.38 8.45 -5.75
C ASP A 66 35.12 9.02 -5.09
N ILE A 67 33.94 8.64 -5.58
CA ILE A 67 32.63 9.01 -5.03
C ILE A 67 32.36 8.22 -3.76
N LEU A 68 32.65 6.92 -3.78
CA LEU A 68 32.41 6.00 -2.67
C LEU A 68 33.53 6.00 -1.62
N LYS A 69 34.50 6.92 -1.71
CA LYS A 69 35.55 7.04 -0.71
C LYS A 69 34.93 7.25 0.67
N ASP A 70 35.28 6.39 1.62
CA ASP A 70 34.76 6.36 3.00
C ASP A 70 33.26 6.02 3.12
N ALA A 71 32.61 5.59 2.04
CA ALA A 71 31.22 5.12 2.08
C ALA A 71 31.13 3.69 2.63
N LYS A 72 30.06 3.41 3.37
CA LYS A 72 29.72 2.06 3.84
C LYS A 72 28.87 1.37 2.78
N SER A 73 29.38 0.28 2.22
CA SER A 73 28.64 -0.56 1.28
C SER A 73 27.81 -1.61 2.02
N LYS A 74 26.56 -1.79 1.60
CA LYS A 74 25.65 -2.82 2.08
C LYS A 74 25.15 -3.61 0.87
N PRO A 75 25.55 -4.89 0.70
CA PRO A 75 25.03 -5.72 -0.38
C PRO A 75 23.53 -6.02 -0.17
N GLY A 76 22.81 -6.26 -1.26
CA GLY A 76 21.40 -6.65 -1.24
C GLY A 76 20.85 -6.81 -2.65
N PHE A 77 19.54 -6.65 -2.84
CA PHE A 77 18.94 -6.78 -4.17
C PHE A 77 19.55 -5.77 -5.16
N PHE A 78 19.62 -4.50 -4.76
CA PHE A 78 20.58 -3.54 -5.28
C PHE A 78 21.62 -3.25 -4.19
N THR A 79 22.88 -3.12 -4.55
CA THR A 79 23.90 -2.71 -3.58
C THR A 79 23.68 -1.25 -3.21
N LEU A 80 23.61 -0.98 -1.90
CA LEU A 80 23.53 0.38 -1.38
C LEU A 80 24.89 0.82 -0.88
N HIS A 81 25.23 2.08 -1.13
CA HIS A 81 26.39 2.74 -0.53
C HIS A 81 25.91 3.95 0.25
N GLN A 82 26.45 4.17 1.45
CA GLN A 82 26.03 5.28 2.30
C GLN A 82 27.24 6.02 2.86
N LYS A 83 27.24 7.35 2.73
CA LYS A 83 28.20 8.26 3.37
C LYS A 83 27.44 9.47 3.87
N ASP A 84 27.53 9.72 5.17
CA ASP A 84 26.73 10.76 5.84
C ASP A 84 25.24 10.60 5.47
N ASP A 85 24.61 11.66 4.98
CA ASP A 85 23.19 11.69 4.58
C ASP A 85 22.94 11.22 3.14
N LYS A 86 24.00 10.88 2.40
CA LYS A 86 23.89 10.44 1.01
C LYS A 86 23.82 8.94 0.91
N VAL A 87 22.84 8.47 0.14
CA VAL A 87 22.67 7.06 -0.21
C VAL A 87 22.76 6.94 -1.72
N TRP A 88 23.56 5.99 -2.21
CA TRP A 88 23.65 5.63 -3.62
C TRP A 88 23.15 4.22 -3.86
N ILE A 89 22.50 4.03 -5.00
CA ILE A 89 22.12 2.71 -5.52
C ILE A 89 23.12 2.35 -6.61
N GLU A 90 23.80 1.22 -6.45
CA GLU A 90 24.61 0.63 -7.51
C GLU A 90 23.77 -0.34 -8.34
N ILE A 91 23.75 -0.08 -9.65
CA ILE A 91 22.93 -0.82 -10.62
C ILE A 91 23.86 -1.52 -11.60
N LEU A 92 23.78 -2.85 -11.65
CA LEU A 92 24.50 -3.67 -12.62
C LEU A 92 23.85 -3.54 -14.01
N PRO A 93 24.62 -3.71 -15.11
CA PRO A 93 24.03 -3.74 -16.45
C PRO A 93 22.92 -4.78 -16.60
N SER A 94 23.04 -5.93 -15.94
CA SER A 94 22.03 -7.00 -15.93
C SER A 94 20.74 -6.67 -15.18
N GLN A 95 20.71 -5.57 -14.44
CA GLN A 95 19.53 -5.08 -13.70
C GLN A 95 18.81 -3.96 -14.44
N LEU A 96 19.42 -3.35 -15.46
CA LEU A 96 18.76 -2.35 -16.31
C LEU A 96 17.75 -3.03 -17.23
N GLY A 97 16.55 -2.45 -17.36
CA GLY A 97 15.44 -3.02 -18.13
C GLY A 97 14.88 -4.33 -17.57
N LYS A 98 15.27 -4.71 -16.34
CA LYS A 98 14.74 -5.89 -15.65
C LYS A 98 13.64 -5.47 -14.68
N PRO A 99 12.39 -5.94 -14.85
CA PRO A 99 11.31 -5.62 -13.95
C PRO A 99 11.51 -6.18 -12.53
N PHE A 100 11.10 -5.42 -11.53
CA PHE A 100 11.12 -5.78 -10.12
C PHE A 100 9.87 -5.23 -9.40
N PHE A 101 9.57 -5.77 -8.22
CA PHE A 101 8.46 -5.29 -7.40
C PHE A 101 8.89 -4.06 -6.61
N PHE A 102 8.08 -3.01 -6.66
CA PHE A 102 8.29 -1.78 -5.91
C PHE A 102 7.01 -1.39 -5.17
N SER A 103 7.10 -1.25 -3.86
CA SER A 103 6.02 -0.75 -3.02
C SER A 103 6.50 0.34 -2.09
N TYR A 104 5.56 1.07 -1.53
CA TYR A 104 5.81 1.93 -0.37
C TYR A 104 4.76 1.69 0.69
N ASN A 105 5.17 1.81 1.95
CA ASN A 105 4.30 1.86 3.11
C ASN A 105 4.50 3.18 3.86
N VAL A 106 3.58 3.55 4.76
CA VAL A 106 3.59 4.84 5.48
C VAL A 106 3.87 4.61 6.97
N PRO A 107 5.14 4.46 7.41
CA PRO A 107 5.48 4.25 8.82
C PRO A 107 4.92 5.32 9.78
N ARG A 108 4.94 6.59 9.35
CA ARG A 108 4.52 7.74 10.17
C ARG A 108 3.74 8.73 9.33
N SER A 109 2.71 9.30 9.92
CA SER A 109 1.86 10.30 9.31
C SER A 109 1.33 11.26 10.38
N ILE A 110 0.38 12.12 10.04
CA ILE A 110 -0.13 13.19 10.90
C ILE A 110 -1.18 12.71 11.91
N GLY A 111 -1.85 11.58 11.64
CA GLY A 111 -2.83 11.00 12.55
C GLY A 111 -4.22 11.61 12.46
N GLU A 112 -4.62 12.19 11.32
CA GLU A 112 -5.99 12.68 11.12
C GLU A 112 -6.44 12.58 9.65
N ARG A 113 -7.74 12.53 9.40
CA ARG A 113 -8.37 12.64 8.07
C ARG A 113 -7.89 11.67 7.00
N GLY A 114 -7.72 10.40 7.38
CA GLY A 114 -7.24 9.38 6.45
C GLY A 114 -5.72 9.37 6.27
N LEU A 115 -5.00 10.28 6.92
CA LEU A 115 -3.55 10.38 6.87
C LEU A 115 -2.97 9.80 8.16
N TYR A 116 -2.90 8.47 8.21
CA TYR A 116 -2.48 7.71 9.38
C TYR A 116 -1.14 7.00 9.17
N GLY A 117 -0.44 6.69 10.27
CA GLY A 117 0.74 5.82 10.25
C GLY A 117 0.38 4.35 10.11
N SER A 118 1.39 3.50 9.96
CA SER A 118 1.27 2.04 9.79
C SER A 118 0.43 1.58 8.59
N GLN A 119 0.22 2.45 7.60
CA GLN A 119 -0.61 2.14 6.44
C GLN A 119 0.18 1.46 5.32
N MET A 120 -0.45 0.46 4.68
CA MET A 120 0.09 -0.13 3.46
C MET A 120 -0.20 0.80 2.27
N GLY A 121 0.82 1.17 1.50
CA GLY A 121 0.67 2.09 0.38
C GLY A 121 0.46 1.37 -0.96
N GLY A 122 0.86 2.02 -2.04
CA GLY A 122 0.77 1.47 -3.39
C GLY A 122 1.93 0.53 -3.73
N ALA A 123 1.70 -0.35 -4.70
CA ALA A 123 2.75 -1.14 -5.34
C ALA A 123 2.62 -1.15 -6.86
N LYS A 124 3.75 -1.35 -7.53
CA LYS A 124 3.89 -1.41 -8.98
C LYS A 124 4.96 -2.43 -9.36
N ILE A 125 4.82 -3.03 -10.54
CA ILE A 125 5.98 -3.58 -11.25
C ILE A 125 6.70 -2.41 -11.89
N VAL A 126 8.00 -2.27 -11.61
CA VAL A 126 8.83 -1.18 -12.12
C VAL A 126 10.12 -1.72 -12.72
N GLU A 127 10.83 -0.90 -13.49
CA GLU A 127 12.19 -1.19 -13.95
C GLU A 127 13.07 0.06 -13.92
N PHE A 128 14.38 -0.15 -13.86
CA PHE A 128 15.35 0.91 -14.10
C PHE A 128 15.68 1.00 -15.59
N GLN A 129 15.33 2.12 -16.22
CA GLN A 129 15.66 2.38 -17.62
C GLN A 129 16.74 3.46 -17.71
N LYS A 130 17.86 3.17 -18.35
CA LYS A 130 18.92 4.16 -18.59
C LYS A 130 18.67 4.89 -19.91
N VAL A 131 18.56 6.21 -19.86
CA VAL A 131 18.41 7.09 -21.03
C VAL A 131 19.49 8.18 -20.95
N GLY A 132 20.48 8.12 -21.86
CA GLY A 132 21.63 9.01 -21.80
C GLY A 132 22.34 8.91 -20.44
N ASN A 133 22.45 10.03 -19.71
CA ASN A 133 23.03 10.09 -18.37
C ASN A 133 22.00 10.04 -17.23
N GLN A 134 20.75 9.64 -17.52
CA GLN A 134 19.69 9.49 -16.53
C GLN A 134 19.33 8.02 -16.37
N VAL A 135 18.94 7.65 -15.15
CA VAL A 135 18.23 6.41 -14.86
C VAL A 135 16.84 6.78 -14.38
N GLN A 136 15.84 6.24 -15.08
CA GLN A 136 14.44 6.42 -14.80
C GLN A 136 13.90 5.21 -14.04
N LEU A 137 13.05 5.46 -13.04
CA LEU A 137 12.21 4.45 -12.41
C LEU A 137 10.87 4.44 -13.14
N ILE A 138 10.67 3.43 -13.98
CA ILE A 138 9.49 3.33 -14.85
C ILE A 138 8.52 2.30 -14.26
N ALA A 139 7.28 2.71 -13.96
CA ALA A 139 6.20 1.81 -13.63
C ALA A 139 5.58 1.23 -14.91
N LYS A 140 5.51 -0.10 -14.99
CA LYS A 140 5.01 -0.81 -16.16
C LYS A 140 3.49 -0.82 -16.19
N ASN A 141 2.92 -0.61 -17.37
CA ASN A 141 1.50 -0.85 -17.60
C ASN A 141 1.25 -2.36 -17.64
N THR A 142 0.64 -2.88 -16.58
CA THR A 142 0.35 -4.32 -16.45
C THR A 142 -1.12 -4.64 -16.73
N GLN A 143 -1.95 -3.62 -16.93
CA GLN A 143 -3.40 -3.75 -17.14
C GLN A 143 -3.72 -4.20 -18.57
N PHE A 144 -2.99 -3.70 -19.56
CA PHE A 144 -3.17 -4.05 -20.96
C PHE A 144 -1.98 -4.87 -21.45
N PHE A 145 -2.24 -5.96 -22.16
CA PHE A 145 -1.20 -6.88 -22.60
C PHE A 145 -1.57 -7.58 -23.88
N ALA A 146 -0.55 -7.89 -24.68
CA ALA A 146 -0.63 -8.92 -25.70
C ALA A 146 0.68 -9.74 -25.68
N LYS A 147 0.59 -11.00 -26.12
CA LYS A 147 1.73 -11.93 -26.15
C LYS A 147 2.91 -11.34 -26.93
N GLU A 148 4.09 -11.32 -26.30
CA GLU A 148 5.32 -10.87 -26.94
C GLU A 148 5.61 -11.60 -28.26
N GLY A 149 6.22 -10.90 -29.21
CA GLY A 149 6.50 -11.41 -30.55
C GLY A 149 5.31 -11.38 -31.52
N THR A 150 4.15 -10.85 -31.09
CA THR A 150 2.98 -10.63 -31.96
C THR A 150 2.86 -9.16 -32.38
N PRO A 151 2.25 -8.85 -33.55
CA PRO A 151 1.91 -7.47 -33.91
C PRO A 151 1.02 -6.79 -32.86
N GLN A 152 0.21 -7.57 -32.14
CA GLN A 152 -0.63 -7.08 -31.05
C GLN A 152 0.19 -6.50 -29.90
N ALA A 153 1.30 -7.15 -29.53
CA ALA A 153 2.19 -6.62 -28.50
C ALA A 153 2.76 -5.25 -28.88
N GLN A 154 3.04 -5.02 -30.17
CA GLN A 154 3.53 -3.74 -30.66
C GLN A 154 2.47 -2.65 -30.53
N PHE A 155 1.25 -2.82 -31.07
CA PHE A 155 0.26 -1.74 -30.95
C PHE A 155 -0.17 -1.53 -29.50
N VAL A 156 -0.14 -2.56 -28.64
CA VAL A 156 -0.41 -2.41 -27.21
C VAL A 156 0.64 -1.53 -26.55
N SER A 157 1.93 -1.75 -26.82
CA SER A 157 2.99 -0.90 -26.26
C SER A 157 2.99 0.51 -26.82
N GLU A 158 2.55 0.70 -28.08
CA GLU A 158 2.38 2.02 -28.70
C GLU A 158 1.13 2.76 -28.17
N SER A 159 0.08 2.02 -27.76
CA SER A 159 -1.21 2.61 -27.33
C SER A 159 -1.29 2.87 -25.83
N PHE A 160 -0.61 2.06 -25.02
CA PHE A 160 -0.68 2.14 -23.56
C PHE A 160 0.70 2.43 -22.97
N SER A 161 0.87 3.68 -22.52
CA SER A 161 2.14 4.14 -21.97
C SER A 161 2.43 3.56 -20.58
N ASP A 162 3.71 3.33 -20.33
CA ASP A 162 4.27 3.19 -18.98
C ASP A 162 4.31 4.56 -18.28
N SER A 163 4.63 4.60 -16.99
CA SER A 163 4.68 5.85 -16.22
C SER A 163 6.05 6.09 -15.61
N LEU A 164 6.63 7.27 -15.84
CA LEU A 164 7.83 7.72 -15.15
C LEU A 164 7.47 8.11 -13.70
N LEU A 165 7.96 7.36 -12.73
CA LEU A 165 7.75 7.68 -11.31
C LEU A 165 8.76 8.72 -10.83
N SER A 166 10.03 8.55 -11.21
CA SER A 166 11.13 9.44 -10.84
C SER A 166 12.36 9.15 -11.71
N SER A 167 13.38 10.00 -11.65
CA SER A 167 14.66 9.80 -12.32
C SER A 167 15.81 10.39 -11.54
N ALA A 168 17.00 9.78 -11.67
CA ALA A 168 18.23 10.29 -11.10
C ALA A 168 19.37 10.25 -12.12
N ALA A 169 20.24 11.25 -12.07
CA ALA A 169 21.43 11.29 -12.92
C ALA A 169 22.41 10.18 -12.49
N VAL A 170 23.08 9.59 -13.48
CA VAL A 170 24.26 8.77 -13.22
C VAL A 170 25.36 9.69 -12.72
N VAL A 171 25.92 9.36 -11.55
CA VAL A 171 26.93 10.20 -10.87
C VAL A 171 28.36 9.67 -11.04
N SER A 172 28.52 8.41 -11.45
CA SER A 172 29.82 7.75 -11.59
C SER A 172 30.09 7.29 -13.02
N ALA A 173 31.37 7.28 -13.40
CA ALA A 173 31.82 6.44 -14.50
C ALA A 173 31.52 4.96 -14.15
N PRO A 174 31.27 4.09 -15.14
CA PRO A 174 31.03 2.68 -14.87
C PRO A 174 32.18 2.05 -14.07
N ASN A 175 31.84 1.16 -13.14
CA ASN A 175 32.83 0.39 -12.41
C ASN A 175 33.70 -0.42 -13.42
N PRO A 176 35.04 -0.37 -13.34
CA PRO A 176 35.90 -1.08 -14.29
C PRO A 176 35.67 -2.59 -14.34
N GLU A 177 35.30 -3.22 -13.23
CA GLU A 177 35.12 -4.67 -13.09
C GLU A 177 33.68 -5.08 -13.38
N THR A 178 32.72 -4.55 -12.63
CA THR A 178 31.31 -4.97 -12.71
C THR A 178 30.52 -4.24 -13.78
N LYS A 179 31.09 -3.17 -14.35
CA LYS A 179 30.41 -2.23 -15.27
C LYS A 179 29.16 -1.57 -14.68
N SER A 180 28.94 -1.68 -13.37
CA SER A 180 27.83 -1.05 -12.67
C SER A 180 27.94 0.48 -12.71
N ILE A 181 26.81 1.13 -12.49
CA ILE A 181 26.70 2.59 -12.41
C ILE A 181 26.12 2.99 -11.04
N LEU A 182 26.41 4.20 -10.59
CA LEU A 182 25.79 4.78 -9.40
C LEU A 182 24.75 5.85 -9.77
N ILE A 183 23.64 5.82 -9.04
CA ILE A 183 22.70 6.94 -8.93
C ILE A 183 22.53 7.32 -7.46
N GLU A 184 22.23 8.59 -7.19
CA GLU A 184 21.90 9.06 -5.83
C GLU A 184 20.44 8.72 -5.51
N ALA A 185 20.21 7.90 -4.48
CA ALA A 185 18.88 7.49 -4.04
C ALA A 185 18.05 8.68 -3.56
N ASN A 186 18.69 9.71 -2.98
CA ASN A 186 18.03 10.94 -2.54
C ASN A 186 17.33 11.62 -3.74
N ALA A 187 18.03 11.77 -4.86
CA ALA A 187 17.47 12.36 -6.08
C ALA A 187 16.31 11.53 -6.66
N LEU A 188 16.35 10.21 -6.49
CA LEU A 188 15.29 9.33 -6.97
C LEU A 188 14.06 9.34 -6.05
N LEU A 189 14.25 9.22 -4.74
CA LEU A 189 13.16 8.94 -3.79
C LEU A 189 12.65 10.15 -3.01
N PHE A 190 13.34 11.30 -3.06
CA PHE A 190 12.84 12.56 -2.49
C PHE A 190 11.91 13.25 -3.49
N SER A 191 10.93 12.50 -3.94
CA SER A 191 9.88 12.88 -4.86
C SER A 191 8.55 12.35 -4.33
N ASP A 192 7.44 12.98 -4.71
CA ASP A 192 6.10 12.57 -4.24
C ASP A 192 5.56 11.35 -4.99
N ILE A 193 6.35 10.27 -5.05
CA ILE A 193 5.94 8.97 -5.64
C ILE A 193 4.63 8.46 -5.01
N PRO A 194 4.39 8.61 -3.69
CA PRO A 194 3.12 8.23 -3.06
C PRO A 194 1.91 9.07 -3.49
N GLY A 195 2.10 10.22 -4.15
CA GLY A 195 1.04 11.18 -4.42
C GLY A 195 0.45 11.79 -3.15
N TYR A 196 1.27 11.94 -2.11
CA TYR A 196 0.85 12.36 -0.79
C TYR A 196 0.42 13.83 -0.74
N GLN A 197 0.97 14.69 -1.62
CA GLN A 197 0.50 16.07 -1.77
C GLN A 197 -0.98 16.11 -2.14
N THR A 198 -1.42 15.23 -3.04
CA THR A 198 -2.84 15.08 -3.41
C THR A 198 -3.68 14.65 -2.21
N GLY A 199 -3.17 13.73 -1.37
CA GLY A 199 -3.83 13.33 -0.13
C GLY A 199 -3.98 14.49 0.86
N LEU A 200 -2.96 15.32 1.02
CA LEU A 200 -3.00 16.52 1.84
C LEU A 200 -3.99 17.56 1.31
N GLU A 201 -4.01 17.78 0.00
CA GLU A 201 -4.98 18.66 -0.64
C GLU A 201 -6.41 18.12 -0.53
N TYR A 202 -6.57 16.79 -0.58
CA TYR A 202 -7.85 16.13 -0.33
C TYR A 202 -8.33 16.34 1.11
N ALA A 203 -7.44 16.24 2.11
CA ALA A 203 -7.79 16.35 3.52
C ALA A 203 -8.01 17.80 3.99
N PHE A 204 -7.25 18.76 3.44
CA PHE A 204 -7.16 20.13 3.98
C PHE A 204 -7.48 21.23 2.97
N ARG A 205 -7.58 20.92 1.66
CA ARG A 205 -7.69 21.92 0.58
C ARG A 205 -6.58 22.96 0.63
N MET A 206 -5.38 22.52 1.00
CA MET A 206 -4.18 23.34 1.15
C MET A 206 -3.05 22.80 0.26
N PRO A 207 -2.28 23.67 -0.42
CA PRO A 207 -1.28 23.27 -1.40
C PRO A 207 0.07 22.93 -0.74
N PHE A 208 0.08 21.95 0.17
CA PHE A 208 1.33 21.47 0.77
C PHE A 208 2.29 20.97 -0.31
N SER A 209 3.54 21.40 -0.21
CA SER A 209 4.59 21.02 -1.15
C SER A 209 5.67 20.21 -0.44
N LEU A 210 6.22 19.21 -1.14
CA LEU A 210 7.38 18.46 -0.66
C LEU A 210 8.60 19.38 -0.60
N ASP A 211 9.19 19.50 0.57
CA ASP A 211 10.43 20.23 0.81
C ASP A 211 11.60 19.25 0.82
N THR A 212 12.24 19.11 -0.33
CA THR A 212 13.36 18.17 -0.54
C THR A 212 14.59 18.50 0.29
N ARG A 213 14.75 19.75 0.74
CA ARG A 213 15.91 20.18 1.55
C ARG A 213 15.83 19.68 2.99
N ASN A 214 14.61 19.51 3.50
CA ASN A 214 14.33 18.98 4.84
C ASN A 214 13.84 17.53 4.81
N THR A 215 13.96 16.87 3.65
CA THR A 215 13.68 15.45 3.48
C THR A 215 14.98 14.66 3.62
N SER A 216 14.94 13.54 4.33
CA SER A 216 16.13 12.72 4.58
C SER A 216 15.82 11.22 4.63
N PHE A 217 16.84 10.39 4.48
CA PHE A 217 16.71 8.97 4.82
C PHE A 217 16.79 8.78 6.34
N SER A 218 15.79 8.13 6.93
CA SER A 218 15.79 7.79 8.35
C SER A 218 16.40 6.42 8.62
N SER A 219 16.26 5.47 7.69
CA SER A 219 16.85 4.13 7.81
C SER A 219 17.06 3.46 6.46
N THR A 220 18.03 2.53 6.40
CA THR A 220 18.28 1.69 5.23
C THR A 220 18.46 0.24 5.66
N LYS A 221 17.72 -0.66 5.02
CA LYS A 221 17.84 -2.11 5.23
C LYS A 221 18.04 -2.81 3.90
N ASN A 222 19.10 -3.59 3.80
CA ASN A 222 19.44 -4.26 2.55
C ASN A 222 19.70 -5.74 2.82
N THR A 223 19.06 -6.60 2.03
CA THR A 223 19.21 -8.05 2.03
C THR A 223 19.17 -8.55 0.59
N PRO A 224 19.56 -9.80 0.29
CA PRO A 224 19.54 -10.32 -1.09
C PRO A 224 18.15 -10.25 -1.76
N LEU A 225 17.07 -10.21 -0.99
CA LEU A 225 15.69 -10.19 -1.48
C LEU A 225 14.98 -8.85 -1.27
N LEU A 226 15.67 -7.85 -0.71
CA LEU A 226 15.08 -6.54 -0.41
C LEU A 226 16.12 -5.43 -0.42
N THR A 227 15.84 -4.38 -1.17
CA THR A 227 16.43 -3.05 -0.92
C THR A 227 15.35 -2.15 -0.31
N GLY A 228 15.49 -1.89 0.98
CA GLY A 228 14.56 -1.13 1.82
C GLY A 228 15.13 0.23 2.22
N LEU A 229 14.36 1.29 1.96
CA LEU A 229 14.77 2.69 2.16
C LEU A 229 13.64 3.47 2.83
N GLU A 230 13.84 3.95 4.05
CA GLU A 230 12.87 4.80 4.73
C GLU A 230 13.21 6.28 4.52
N VAL A 231 12.28 7.02 3.91
CA VAL A 231 12.36 8.46 3.68
C VAL A 231 11.48 9.17 4.70
N ARG A 232 12.04 10.10 5.45
CA ARG A 232 11.29 11.09 6.24
C ARG A 232 11.13 12.35 5.40
N ALA A 233 9.97 12.48 4.76
CA ALA A 233 9.58 13.60 3.93
C ALA A 233 9.04 14.77 4.75
N HIS A 234 9.42 15.99 4.39
CA HIS A 234 8.86 17.22 4.95
C HIS A 234 7.88 17.84 3.97
N PHE A 235 6.66 18.14 4.42
CA PHE A 235 5.66 18.87 3.64
C PHE A 235 5.35 20.19 4.33
N ALA A 236 5.27 21.27 3.56
CA ALA A 236 4.99 22.59 4.11
C ALA A 236 4.19 23.51 3.18
N VAL A 237 3.54 24.49 3.80
CA VAL A 237 3.04 25.72 3.16
C VAL A 237 3.67 26.94 3.83
N PRO A 238 3.91 28.05 3.11
CA PRO A 238 4.54 29.23 3.71
C PRO A 238 3.60 29.99 4.67
N LYS A 239 2.28 29.87 4.47
CA LYS A 239 1.26 30.54 5.30
C LYS A 239 -0.05 29.77 5.27
N LEU A 240 -0.89 30.03 6.27
CA LEU A 240 -2.31 29.69 6.22
C LEU A 240 -3.09 30.82 5.54
N SER A 241 -4.14 30.48 4.82
CA SER A 241 -5.11 31.47 4.33
C SER A 241 -5.85 32.07 5.52
N ALA A 242 -5.98 33.40 5.55
CA ALA A 242 -6.82 34.05 6.55
C ALA A 242 -8.28 33.58 6.37
N PRO A 243 -9.02 33.30 7.46
CA PRO A 243 -10.44 33.00 7.37
C PRO A 243 -11.16 34.12 6.61
N PRO A 244 -12.12 33.78 5.72
CA PRO A 244 -12.89 34.81 5.03
C PRO A 244 -13.66 35.64 6.06
N MET A 245 -13.80 36.95 5.82
CA MET A 245 -14.52 37.86 6.72
C MET A 245 -16.00 37.50 6.87
N MET A 246 -16.56 36.82 5.88
CA MET A 246 -17.92 36.29 5.88
C MET A 246 -17.85 34.76 5.81
N PRO A 247 -18.70 34.03 6.57
CA PRO A 247 -18.75 32.57 6.47
C PRO A 247 -19.06 32.13 5.03
N SER A 248 -18.27 31.20 4.51
CA SER A 248 -18.57 30.57 3.21
C SER A 248 -19.82 29.69 3.35
N PRO A 249 -20.76 29.71 2.37
CA PRO A 249 -21.88 28.78 2.35
C PRO A 249 -21.44 27.33 2.11
N VAL A 250 -20.24 27.13 1.58
CA VAL A 250 -19.59 25.81 1.47
C VAL A 250 -18.61 25.67 2.62
N PRO A 251 -18.80 24.70 3.55
CA PRO A 251 -17.84 24.42 4.60
C PRO A 251 -16.47 24.06 4.01
N THR A 252 -15.43 24.77 4.42
CA THR A 252 -14.06 24.43 4.08
C THR A 252 -13.44 23.62 5.21
N PRO A 253 -12.70 22.54 4.92
CA PRO A 253 -11.98 21.80 5.95
C PRO A 253 -11.00 22.75 6.67
N PRO A 254 -10.92 22.74 8.02
CA PRO A 254 -9.91 23.52 8.71
C PRO A 254 -8.51 22.96 8.45
N PRO A 255 -7.45 23.75 8.67
CA PRO A 255 -6.07 23.28 8.63
C PRO A 255 -5.82 22.08 9.57
N PRO A 256 -4.68 21.38 9.43
CA PRO A 256 -4.31 20.30 10.33
C PRO A 256 -4.41 20.71 11.80
N THR A 257 -4.93 19.82 12.64
CA THR A 257 -5.09 20.04 14.08
C THR A 257 -4.24 19.10 14.91
N ALA A 258 -3.78 17.99 14.32
CA ALA A 258 -2.92 17.00 14.95
C ALA A 258 -1.43 17.38 14.89
N THR A 259 -1.07 18.53 14.30
CA THR A 259 0.31 19.03 14.23
C THR A 259 0.51 20.28 15.09
N PRO A 260 1.68 20.45 15.76
CA PRO A 260 1.96 21.66 16.54
C PRO A 260 1.99 22.96 15.72
N ASP A 261 2.45 22.88 14.47
CA ASP A 261 2.31 23.95 13.46
C ASP A 261 1.52 23.38 12.27
N PRO A 262 0.32 23.91 11.95
CA PRO A 262 -0.50 23.43 10.83
C PRO A 262 0.13 23.67 9.45
N ARG A 263 1.23 24.41 9.36
CA ARG A 263 1.92 24.72 8.09
C ARG A 263 3.02 23.72 7.74
N SER A 264 3.43 22.86 8.67
CA SER A 264 4.62 22.02 8.53
C SER A 264 4.39 20.66 9.15
N MET A 265 4.78 19.60 8.44
CA MET A 265 4.64 18.23 8.91
C MET A 265 5.70 17.31 8.33
N PHE A 266 6.01 16.24 9.08
CA PHE A 266 6.84 15.14 8.62
C PHE A 266 6.00 13.89 8.40
N VAL A 267 6.26 13.20 7.30
CA VAL A 267 5.63 11.93 6.93
C VAL A 267 6.75 10.97 6.55
N SER A 268 6.63 9.70 6.94
CA SER A 268 7.62 8.68 6.59
C SER A 268 7.07 7.73 5.53
N PHE A 269 7.89 7.41 4.52
CA PHE A 269 7.61 6.40 3.51
C PHE A 269 8.70 5.32 3.55
N TYR A 270 8.33 4.06 3.65
CA TYR A 270 9.26 2.94 3.53
C TYR A 270 9.13 2.32 2.15
N TYR A 271 10.13 2.52 1.31
CA TYR A 271 10.18 1.95 -0.04
C TYR A 271 10.83 0.56 -0.02
N SER A 272 10.16 -0.41 -0.63
CA SER A 272 10.66 -1.79 -0.79
C SER A 272 10.89 -2.09 -2.26
N MET A 273 12.13 -2.43 -2.63
CA MET A 273 12.49 -2.97 -3.95
C MET A 273 12.85 -4.44 -3.82
N MET A 274 12.13 -5.32 -4.51
CA MET A 274 12.31 -6.77 -4.40
C MET A 274 12.35 -7.44 -5.77
N PRO A 275 13.12 -8.53 -5.94
CA PRO A 275 13.01 -9.33 -7.16
C PRO A 275 11.59 -9.87 -7.30
N LEU A 276 11.08 -9.90 -8.54
CA LEU A 276 9.84 -10.61 -8.82
C LEU A 276 10.06 -12.13 -8.72
N PRO A 277 9.12 -12.89 -8.15
CA PRO A 277 9.23 -14.34 -8.13
C PRO A 277 9.03 -14.92 -9.55
N GLU A 278 9.50 -16.15 -9.73
CA GLU A 278 9.11 -16.97 -10.87
C GLU A 278 7.58 -17.07 -10.91
N PRO A 279 6.88 -16.77 -12.02
CA PRO A 279 5.42 -16.70 -12.03
C PRO A 279 4.74 -17.99 -11.52
N MET A 280 3.88 -17.89 -10.52
CA MET A 280 3.03 -19.01 -10.10
C MET A 280 1.93 -19.32 -11.14
N ALA A 281 1.37 -20.54 -11.05
CA ALA A 281 0.22 -20.92 -11.86
C ALA A 281 -1.00 -20.02 -11.58
N THR A 282 -1.49 -19.36 -12.63
CA THR A 282 -2.68 -18.50 -12.55
C THR A 282 -3.95 -19.30 -12.26
N ARG A 283 -4.93 -18.67 -11.61
CA ARG A 283 -6.27 -19.25 -11.39
C ARG A 283 -7.32 -18.23 -11.74
N LEU A 284 -8.21 -18.59 -12.67
CA LEU A 284 -9.33 -17.72 -13.05
C LEU A 284 -10.31 -17.56 -11.88
N ALA A 285 -10.87 -16.35 -11.78
CA ALA A 285 -11.89 -16.06 -10.80
C ALA A 285 -13.19 -16.81 -11.13
N ASP A 286 -13.83 -17.33 -10.08
CA ASP A 286 -15.18 -17.90 -10.13
C ASP A 286 -16.09 -16.97 -9.32
N GLU A 287 -17.10 -16.40 -9.97
CA GLU A 287 -17.99 -15.40 -9.36
C GLU A 287 -18.81 -15.96 -8.19
N ARG A 288 -18.92 -17.28 -8.07
CA ARG A 288 -19.61 -17.93 -6.94
C ARG A 288 -18.80 -17.89 -5.65
N VAL A 289 -17.50 -17.57 -5.73
CA VAL A 289 -16.59 -17.53 -4.57
C VAL A 289 -15.98 -16.14 -4.46
N GLY A 290 -16.27 -15.45 -3.36
CA GLY A 290 -15.85 -14.07 -3.14
C GLY A 290 -14.35 -13.91 -2.87
N PHE A 291 -13.53 -13.93 -3.92
CA PHE A 291 -12.09 -13.63 -3.85
C PHE A 291 -11.75 -12.32 -4.54
N PHE A 292 -10.86 -11.49 -3.99
CA PHE A 292 -10.27 -10.37 -4.70
C PHE A 292 -9.57 -10.86 -5.97
N THR A 293 -9.54 -10.00 -6.98
CA THR A 293 -8.96 -10.35 -8.27
C THR A 293 -7.97 -9.31 -8.75
N VAL A 294 -7.02 -9.74 -9.58
CA VAL A 294 -6.28 -8.86 -10.48
C VAL A 294 -6.96 -8.99 -11.85
N ALA A 295 -7.35 -7.86 -12.42
CA ALA A 295 -7.92 -7.82 -13.76
C ALA A 295 -6.87 -7.41 -14.80
N ARG A 296 -6.86 -8.10 -15.94
CA ARG A 296 -5.98 -7.81 -17.08
C ARG A 296 -6.74 -7.91 -18.39
N SER A 297 -6.55 -6.94 -19.27
CA SER A 297 -7.09 -6.95 -20.63
C SER A 297 -6.08 -7.63 -21.54
N ASP A 298 -6.39 -8.85 -21.98
CA ASP A 298 -5.60 -9.61 -22.95
C ASP A 298 -6.09 -9.28 -24.37
N LEU A 299 -5.25 -8.55 -25.10
CA LEU A 299 -5.46 -8.09 -26.46
C LEU A 299 -4.68 -8.93 -27.49
N THR A 300 -4.18 -10.10 -27.10
CA THR A 300 -3.47 -11.02 -28.00
C THR A 300 -4.36 -11.53 -29.14
N SER A 301 -5.66 -11.67 -28.87
CA SER A 301 -6.64 -12.14 -29.86
C SER A 301 -7.93 -11.33 -29.75
N ASP A 302 -8.50 -10.99 -30.91
CA ASP A 302 -9.79 -10.35 -31.11
C ASP A 302 -10.97 -11.35 -31.15
N ALA A 303 -10.69 -12.66 -31.13
CA ALA A 303 -11.72 -13.70 -31.14
C ALA A 303 -12.55 -13.76 -29.84
N LYS A 304 -12.00 -13.24 -28.73
CA LYS A 304 -12.70 -13.20 -27.44
C LYS A 304 -13.52 -11.92 -27.33
N ILE A 305 -14.86 -12.07 -27.24
CA ILE A 305 -15.78 -10.94 -26.97
C ILE A 305 -15.42 -10.23 -25.65
N LYS A 306 -14.95 -10.97 -24.64
CA LYS A 306 -14.45 -10.43 -23.38
C LYS A 306 -12.92 -10.54 -23.32
N SER A 307 -12.22 -9.43 -23.50
CA SER A 307 -10.75 -9.37 -23.38
C SER A 307 -10.27 -9.31 -21.92
N LYS A 308 -11.14 -8.95 -20.98
CA LYS A 308 -10.79 -8.81 -19.56
C LYS A 308 -10.81 -10.17 -18.84
N THR A 309 -9.66 -10.59 -18.35
CA THR A 309 -9.46 -11.79 -17.54
C THR A 309 -9.26 -11.37 -16.08
N HIS A 310 -9.85 -12.12 -15.15
CA HIS A 310 -9.72 -11.89 -13.71
C HIS A 310 -9.01 -13.09 -13.08
N TYR A 311 -7.83 -12.86 -12.52
CA TYR A 311 -7.08 -13.86 -11.75
C TYR A 311 -7.35 -13.70 -10.28
N LEU A 312 -7.51 -14.80 -9.55
CA LEU A 312 -7.65 -14.78 -8.10
C LEU A 312 -6.39 -14.25 -7.44
N LYS A 313 -6.54 -13.31 -6.49
CA LYS A 313 -5.49 -12.99 -5.54
C LYS A 313 -5.33 -14.13 -4.54
N ARG A 314 -4.16 -14.76 -4.48
CA ARG A 314 -3.87 -15.84 -3.53
C ARG A 314 -2.39 -15.97 -3.23
N TRP A 315 -2.06 -16.46 -2.04
CA TRP A 315 -0.72 -16.89 -1.71
C TRP A 315 -0.31 -18.13 -2.50
N ARG A 316 0.99 -18.24 -2.81
CA ARG A 316 1.57 -19.49 -3.31
C ARG A 316 1.70 -20.47 -2.15
N LEU A 317 0.88 -21.52 -2.18
CA LEU A 317 0.99 -22.66 -1.27
C LEU A 317 1.18 -23.94 -2.07
N GLU A 318 2.30 -24.59 -1.84
CA GLU A 318 2.66 -25.88 -2.43
C GLU A 318 2.94 -26.85 -1.30
N LYS A 319 2.38 -28.06 -1.38
CA LYS A 319 2.63 -29.10 -0.37
C LYS A 319 4.10 -29.48 -0.37
N LYS A 320 4.67 -29.64 0.82
CA LYS A 320 6.01 -30.20 1.02
C LYS A 320 6.06 -31.67 0.59
N ASP A 321 5.01 -32.42 0.89
CA ASP A 321 4.73 -33.75 0.33
C ASP A 321 3.49 -33.68 -0.58
N PRO A 322 3.68 -33.69 -1.91
CA PRO A 322 2.57 -33.64 -2.87
C PRO A 322 1.62 -34.84 -2.81
N SER A 323 2.06 -35.98 -2.28
CA SER A 323 1.29 -37.23 -2.23
C SER A 323 0.37 -37.32 -1.00
N ALA A 324 0.69 -36.59 0.06
CA ALA A 324 -0.10 -36.55 1.29
C ALA A 324 -1.44 -35.82 1.10
N VAL A 325 -2.50 -36.34 1.73
CA VAL A 325 -3.83 -35.69 1.78
C VAL A 325 -3.73 -34.31 2.45
N VAL A 326 -3.03 -34.25 3.60
CA VAL A 326 -2.71 -33.02 4.32
C VAL A 326 -1.19 -32.94 4.49
N SER A 327 -0.58 -31.82 4.08
CA SER A 327 0.87 -31.60 4.18
C SER A 327 1.18 -30.20 4.70
N GLU A 328 2.35 -30.00 5.27
CA GLU A 328 2.84 -28.63 5.51
C GLU A 328 3.14 -27.96 4.16
N PRO A 329 2.99 -26.63 4.04
CA PRO A 329 3.46 -25.94 2.85
C PRO A 329 4.99 -25.92 2.80
N LYS A 330 5.56 -25.82 1.60
CA LYS A 330 7.00 -25.56 1.43
C LYS A 330 7.39 -24.22 2.07
N GLU A 331 6.56 -23.21 1.86
CA GLU A 331 6.68 -21.89 2.46
C GLU A 331 5.34 -21.54 3.14
N PRO A 332 5.28 -21.43 4.48
CA PRO A 332 4.08 -20.99 5.17
C PRO A 332 3.91 -19.47 5.04
N ILE A 333 2.67 -19.01 5.19
CA ILE A 333 2.35 -17.59 5.29
C ILE A 333 2.67 -17.16 6.73
N VAL A 334 3.71 -16.34 6.89
CA VAL A 334 4.16 -15.89 8.21
C VAL A 334 3.63 -14.48 8.46
N TYR A 335 2.77 -14.32 9.46
CA TYR A 335 2.34 -13.03 9.98
C TYR A 335 3.23 -12.59 11.13
N TRP A 336 3.84 -11.42 11.00
CA TRP A 336 4.65 -10.79 12.04
C TRP A 336 3.82 -9.81 12.85
N LEU A 337 3.74 -10.05 14.16
CA LEU A 337 3.14 -9.13 15.10
C LEU A 337 4.12 -8.01 15.38
N ASP A 338 3.74 -6.78 15.08
CA ASP A 338 4.56 -5.63 15.38
C ASP A 338 4.77 -5.47 16.89
N LYS A 339 5.95 -4.99 17.27
CA LYS A 339 6.26 -4.72 18.67
C LYS A 339 5.32 -3.69 19.29
N ASN A 340 4.67 -2.85 18.49
CA ASN A 340 3.70 -1.86 18.95
C ASN A 340 2.36 -2.45 19.40
N ILE A 341 2.09 -3.75 19.15
CA ILE A 341 0.87 -4.41 19.61
C ILE A 341 0.94 -4.53 21.15
N PRO A 342 -0.07 -4.03 21.89
CA PRO A 342 -0.09 -4.13 23.35
C PRO A 342 0.01 -5.59 23.83
N LEU A 343 0.85 -5.83 24.84
CA LEU A 343 1.19 -7.17 25.31
C LEU A 343 -0.04 -8.04 25.61
N LYS A 344 -1.06 -7.45 26.25
CA LYS A 344 -2.29 -8.16 26.64
C LYS A 344 -3.13 -8.70 25.47
N TYR A 345 -2.89 -8.20 24.25
CA TYR A 345 -3.65 -8.58 23.05
C TYR A 345 -2.90 -9.53 22.10
N ARG A 346 -1.58 -9.67 22.23
CA ARG A 346 -0.77 -10.48 21.30
C ARG A 346 -1.24 -11.93 21.19
N ALA A 347 -1.67 -12.54 22.31
CA ALA A 347 -2.23 -13.89 22.32
C ALA A 347 -3.54 -13.97 21.49
N THR A 348 -4.46 -13.04 21.73
CA THR A 348 -5.73 -12.95 21.00
C THR A 348 -5.53 -12.71 19.50
N VAL A 349 -4.59 -11.85 19.13
CA VAL A 349 -4.23 -11.61 17.72
C VAL A 349 -3.66 -12.90 17.10
N THR A 350 -2.77 -13.59 17.82
CA THR A 350 -2.20 -14.88 17.38
C THR A 350 -3.30 -15.91 17.13
N GLU A 351 -4.24 -16.04 18.05
CA GLU A 351 -5.38 -16.96 17.93
C GLU A 351 -6.24 -16.63 16.70
N GLY A 352 -6.52 -15.34 16.45
CA GLY A 352 -7.30 -14.93 15.28
C GLY A 352 -6.66 -15.29 13.94
N VAL A 353 -5.33 -15.19 13.85
CA VAL A 353 -4.60 -15.63 12.64
C VAL A 353 -4.62 -17.16 12.52
N LEU A 354 -4.30 -17.87 13.61
CA LEU A 354 -4.16 -19.33 13.58
C LEU A 354 -5.50 -20.07 13.42
N GLU A 355 -6.63 -19.44 13.75
CA GLU A 355 -7.97 -20.01 13.56
C GLU A 355 -8.22 -20.40 12.09
N TRP A 356 -7.66 -19.67 11.14
CA TRP A 356 -7.73 -19.99 9.71
C TRP A 356 -7.07 -21.31 9.34
N ASN A 357 -6.12 -21.83 10.14
CA ASN A 357 -5.52 -23.14 9.87
C ASN A 357 -6.57 -24.27 9.85
N LYS A 358 -7.70 -24.14 10.57
CA LYS A 358 -8.82 -25.10 10.48
C LYS A 358 -9.41 -25.19 9.07
N ALA A 359 -9.46 -24.06 8.35
CA ALA A 359 -9.90 -24.01 6.95
C ALA A 359 -8.81 -24.54 6.00
N PHE A 360 -7.54 -24.19 6.26
CA PHE A 360 -6.42 -24.69 5.46
C PHE A 360 -6.22 -26.20 5.59
N GLU A 361 -6.44 -26.79 6.76
CA GLU A 361 -6.36 -28.25 6.95
C GLU A 361 -7.35 -28.98 6.07
N LYS A 362 -8.60 -28.47 5.99
CA LYS A 362 -9.62 -28.96 5.05
C LYS A 362 -9.22 -28.75 3.58
N ALA A 363 -8.42 -27.72 3.29
CA ALA A 363 -7.85 -27.47 1.98
C ALA A 363 -6.56 -28.30 1.70
N GLY A 364 -6.15 -29.17 2.63
CA GLY A 364 -4.99 -30.06 2.49
C GLY A 364 -3.67 -29.49 3.04
N PHE A 365 -3.71 -28.40 3.80
CA PHE A 365 -2.53 -27.78 4.40
C PHE A 365 -2.62 -27.69 5.92
N LYS A 366 -1.70 -28.33 6.64
CA LYS A 366 -1.52 -28.06 8.08
C LYS A 366 -0.44 -26.99 8.27
N ASN A 367 -0.56 -26.17 9.31
CA ASN A 367 0.38 -25.08 9.60
C ASN A 367 0.60 -24.14 8.40
N ALA A 368 -0.46 -23.84 7.65
CA ALA A 368 -0.38 -22.94 6.50
C ALA A 368 -0.05 -21.51 6.92
N LEU A 369 -0.64 -21.06 8.05
CA LEU A 369 -0.38 -19.77 8.66
C LEU A 369 0.45 -19.97 9.93
N VAL A 370 1.46 -19.12 10.07
CA VAL A 370 2.37 -19.07 11.23
C VAL A 370 2.40 -17.64 11.75
N VAL A 371 2.40 -17.48 13.07
CA VAL A 371 2.52 -16.16 13.71
C VAL A 371 3.86 -16.06 14.41
N LYS A 372 4.54 -14.92 14.24
CA LYS A 372 5.78 -14.61 14.95
C LYS A 372 5.68 -13.23 15.60
N GLN A 373 6.19 -13.10 16.81
CA GLN A 373 6.32 -11.81 17.47
C GLN A 373 7.66 -11.18 17.09
N GLN A 374 7.62 -9.97 16.52
CA GLN A 374 8.83 -9.18 16.33
C GLN A 374 9.47 -8.84 17.68
N GLN A 375 10.78 -9.06 17.79
CA GLN A 375 11.61 -8.77 18.95
C GLN A 375 12.37 -7.44 18.78
N ASP A 376 12.87 -6.88 19.87
CA ASP A 376 13.62 -5.60 19.82
C ASP A 376 14.97 -5.70 19.10
N ASN A 377 15.53 -6.91 19.02
CA ASN A 377 16.80 -7.20 18.34
C ASN A 377 16.62 -7.73 16.91
N ASP A 378 15.38 -7.86 16.42
CA ASP A 378 15.14 -8.18 15.02
C ASP A 378 15.63 -7.04 14.14
N ASP A 379 16.31 -7.40 13.06
CA ASP A 379 17.05 -6.44 12.24
C ASP A 379 16.24 -5.94 11.02
N PHE A 380 14.98 -6.34 10.90
CA PHE A 380 14.06 -5.99 9.81
C PHE A 380 12.93 -5.06 10.28
N ASN A 381 12.24 -4.44 9.31
CA ASN A 381 11.15 -3.49 9.56
C ASN A 381 9.83 -4.09 9.06
N ASN A 382 8.81 -4.16 9.91
CA ASN A 382 7.46 -4.63 9.52
C ASN A 382 6.75 -3.70 8.52
N MET A 383 7.34 -2.58 8.13
CA MET A 383 6.89 -1.75 7.00
C MET A 383 7.50 -2.19 5.67
N ASP A 384 8.38 -3.20 5.66
CA ASP A 384 8.91 -3.78 4.43
C ASP A 384 7.91 -4.76 3.78
N ALA A 385 8.14 -5.06 2.50
CA ALA A 385 7.25 -5.95 1.74
C ALA A 385 7.65 -7.44 1.80
N ARG A 386 8.59 -7.82 2.67
CA ARG A 386 9.03 -9.22 2.86
C ARG A 386 8.31 -9.88 4.01
N HIS A 387 7.74 -9.10 4.92
CA HIS A 387 7.17 -9.59 6.16
C HIS A 387 5.72 -9.12 6.26
N ALA A 388 4.79 -9.99 5.87
CA ALA A 388 3.37 -9.74 6.10
C ALA A 388 3.15 -9.46 7.59
N SER A 389 2.57 -8.30 7.92
CA SER A 389 2.60 -7.78 9.27
C SER A 389 1.21 -7.47 9.84
N ILE A 390 1.12 -7.39 11.16
CA ILE A 390 -0.05 -6.86 11.87
C ILE A 390 0.45 -5.71 12.75
N ARG A 391 -0.13 -4.52 12.57
CA ARG A 391 0.38 -3.27 13.13
C ARG A 391 -0.73 -2.46 13.77
N TRP A 392 -0.48 -1.94 14.97
CA TRP A 392 -1.39 -0.97 15.58
C TRP A 392 -1.11 0.44 15.05
N PHE A 393 -2.15 1.27 15.00
CA PHE A 393 -2.04 2.70 14.74
C PHE A 393 -3.11 3.48 15.48
N THR A 394 -2.99 4.80 15.49
CA THR A 394 -3.94 5.70 16.16
C THR A 394 -4.02 7.02 15.41
N GLY A 395 -5.05 7.80 15.72
CA GLY A 395 -5.35 9.07 15.09
C GLY A 395 -6.48 9.78 15.83
N ALA A 396 -6.61 11.08 15.62
CA ALA A 396 -7.61 11.92 16.29
C ALA A 396 -9.05 11.58 15.89
N ASP A 397 -9.25 10.98 14.71
CA ASP A 397 -10.54 10.71 14.08
C ASP A 397 -10.63 9.29 13.49
N VAL A 398 -9.84 8.34 14.00
CA VAL A 398 -9.72 7.00 13.44
C VAL A 398 -10.47 5.93 14.22
N GLY A 399 -11.10 5.01 13.50
CA GLY A 399 -11.78 3.85 14.08
C GLY A 399 -12.04 2.75 13.08
N PHE A 400 -11.02 2.27 12.35
CA PHE A 400 -11.15 1.15 11.41
C PHE A 400 -10.03 0.11 11.58
N ALA A 401 -10.26 -1.07 11.00
CA ALA A 401 -9.24 -2.09 10.74
C ALA A 401 -9.20 -2.34 9.21
N ILE A 402 -8.06 -2.77 8.69
CA ILE A 402 -7.90 -3.04 7.26
C ILE A 402 -6.83 -4.10 7.00
N GLY A 403 -7.11 -5.05 6.10
CA GLY A 403 -6.21 -6.12 5.66
C GLY A 403 -5.87 -6.08 4.17
N PRO A 404 -5.20 -5.02 3.67
CA PRO A 404 -4.82 -4.93 2.26
C PRO A 404 -3.73 -5.96 1.88
N SER A 405 -3.66 -6.26 0.58
CA SER A 405 -2.58 -7.06 -0.02
C SER A 405 -2.13 -6.53 -1.39
N HIS A 406 -0.84 -6.65 -1.67
CA HIS A 406 -0.27 -6.46 -3.00
C HIS A 406 -0.14 -7.82 -3.70
N ALA A 407 -0.54 -7.86 -4.97
CA ALA A 407 -0.45 -9.07 -5.77
C ALA A 407 0.31 -8.81 -7.07
N ASP A 408 1.05 -9.81 -7.54
CA ASP A 408 1.67 -9.82 -8.86
C ASP A 408 0.57 -9.75 -9.92
N PRO A 409 0.50 -8.68 -10.73
CA PRO A 409 -0.55 -8.52 -11.72
C PRO A 409 -0.48 -9.54 -12.86
N ARG A 410 0.64 -10.27 -12.99
CA ARG A 410 0.84 -11.32 -14.01
C ARG A 410 0.12 -12.61 -13.64
N THR A 411 -0.07 -12.89 -12.35
CA THR A 411 -0.50 -14.21 -11.87
C THR A 411 -1.61 -14.19 -10.82
N GLY A 412 -1.75 -13.09 -10.08
CA GLY A 412 -2.58 -13.01 -8.87
C GLY A 412 -1.85 -13.49 -7.61
N GLU A 413 -0.55 -13.78 -7.66
CA GLU A 413 0.22 -14.14 -6.47
C GLU A 413 0.25 -13.00 -5.47
N ILE A 414 -0.22 -13.20 -4.24
CA ILE A 414 -0.01 -12.23 -3.16
C ILE A 414 1.47 -12.24 -2.79
N LEU A 415 2.09 -11.07 -2.89
CA LEU A 415 3.51 -10.86 -2.61
C LEU A 415 3.75 -10.26 -1.22
N ASP A 416 2.77 -9.48 -0.73
CA ASP A 416 2.82 -8.77 0.53
C ASP A 416 1.40 -8.51 1.04
N ALA A 417 1.23 -8.47 2.36
CA ALA A 417 -0.03 -8.13 3.00
C ALA A 417 0.19 -7.62 4.42
N ASP A 418 -0.46 -6.51 4.76
CA ASP A 418 -0.26 -5.85 6.05
C ASP A 418 -1.59 -5.48 6.67
N ILE A 419 -1.86 -5.98 7.88
CA ILE A 419 -3.06 -5.64 8.63
C ILE A 419 -2.79 -4.41 9.49
N GLY A 420 -3.58 -3.36 9.28
CA GLY A 420 -3.64 -2.18 10.13
C GLY A 420 -4.82 -2.29 11.09
N MET A 421 -4.55 -2.17 12.40
CA MET A 421 -5.58 -2.12 13.44
C MET A 421 -5.52 -0.78 14.15
N SER A 422 -6.59 0.02 14.05
CA SER A 422 -6.66 1.22 14.89
C SER A 422 -6.81 0.82 16.36
N ASP A 423 -6.21 1.60 17.24
CA ASP A 423 -6.33 1.42 18.67
C ASP A 423 -7.79 1.48 19.14
N GLY A 424 -8.69 2.06 18.35
CA GLY A 424 -10.11 2.12 18.67
C GLY A 424 -10.79 0.75 18.82
N PHE A 425 -10.31 -0.30 18.17
CA PHE A 425 -10.84 -1.65 18.41
C PHE A 425 -10.49 -2.21 19.80
N THR A 426 -9.51 -1.60 20.46
CA THR A 426 -9.03 -2.00 21.80
C THR A 426 -9.30 -0.97 22.89
N ARG A 427 -9.36 0.32 22.53
CA ARG A 427 -9.65 1.47 23.41
C ARG A 427 -11.08 1.96 23.24
N SER A 428 -11.58 2.09 22.01
CA SER A 428 -12.91 2.63 21.72
C SER A 428 -14.05 1.69 22.03
N ALA A 429 -13.80 0.37 22.17
CA ALA A 429 -14.78 -0.55 22.77
C ALA A 429 -15.40 0.01 24.07
N ARG A 430 -14.68 0.85 24.84
CA ARG A 430 -15.20 1.49 26.06
C ARG A 430 -15.42 3.01 25.97
N ARG A 431 -15.06 3.68 24.85
CA ARG A 431 -14.84 5.15 24.82
C ARG A 431 -15.49 5.92 23.66
N TRP A 432 -16.18 5.27 22.71
CA TRP A 432 -16.90 5.98 21.63
C TRP A 432 -17.89 7.07 22.12
N VAL A 433 -18.29 7.01 23.40
CA VAL A 433 -19.17 7.99 24.07
C VAL A 433 -18.50 9.35 24.34
N VAL A 434 -17.18 9.41 24.55
CA VAL A 434 -16.51 10.63 25.07
C VAL A 434 -15.92 11.50 23.97
N ASP A 435 -15.36 10.90 22.92
CA ASP A 435 -14.50 11.61 21.98
C ASP A 435 -15.19 12.02 20.66
N ASP A 436 -16.49 11.73 20.48
CA ASP A 436 -17.35 12.10 19.32
C ASP A 436 -16.59 12.07 17.98
N LEU A 437 -15.96 10.92 17.67
CA LEU A 437 -15.16 10.76 16.45
C LEU A 437 -16.04 11.09 15.23
N ALA A 438 -15.59 12.06 14.44
CA ALA A 438 -16.39 12.73 13.42
C ALA A 438 -17.05 11.74 12.43
N ARG A 439 -18.36 11.90 12.25
CA ARG A 439 -19.19 11.19 11.26
C ARG A 439 -18.75 11.56 9.83
N PRO A 440 -18.21 10.63 9.02
CA PRO A 440 -18.04 10.88 7.60
C PRO A 440 -19.41 10.75 6.92
N ARG A 441 -20.21 11.83 6.93
CA ARG A 441 -21.43 11.89 6.10
C ARG A 441 -21.03 12.07 4.65
N GLY A 442 -20.93 10.98 3.90
CA GLY A 442 -20.97 11.04 2.43
C GLY A 442 -22.34 11.53 1.96
N GLN A 443 -22.38 12.34 0.90
CA GLN A 443 -23.65 12.86 0.37
C GLN A 443 -24.56 11.80 -0.28
N ASP A 444 -24.06 10.58 -0.57
CA ASP A 444 -24.78 9.61 -1.41
C ASP A 444 -24.76 8.14 -0.94
N GLY A 445 -24.45 7.83 0.33
CA GLY A 445 -24.70 6.49 0.90
C GLY A 445 -23.87 5.30 0.37
N GLU A 446 -22.77 5.55 -0.35
CA GLU A 446 -21.85 4.50 -0.86
C GLU A 446 -20.53 4.41 -0.08
N ILE A 447 -20.58 4.56 1.26
CA ILE A 447 -19.41 4.32 2.13
C ILE A 447 -19.68 3.05 2.96
N CYS A 448 -18.65 2.22 3.15
CA CYS A 448 -18.72 1.11 4.10
C CYS A 448 -18.79 1.67 5.54
N GLU A 449 -19.97 1.58 6.17
CA GLU A 449 -20.23 2.10 7.52
C GLU A 449 -20.01 1.06 8.63
N GLU A 450 -19.43 -0.10 8.34
CA GLU A 450 -19.34 -1.20 9.31
C GLU A 450 -18.55 -0.82 10.56
N ALA A 451 -17.43 -0.12 10.41
CA ALA A 451 -16.61 0.22 11.56
C ALA A 451 -17.38 1.15 12.53
N GLU A 452 -18.21 2.04 12.00
CA GLU A 452 -19.11 2.91 12.78
C GLU A 452 -20.30 2.12 13.36
N THR A 453 -20.96 1.29 12.54
CA THR A 453 -22.10 0.47 12.96
C THR A 453 -21.70 -0.55 14.03
N SER A 454 -20.61 -1.30 13.81
CA SER A 454 -20.03 -2.21 14.80
C SER A 454 -19.65 -1.50 16.09
N ALA A 455 -19.14 -0.26 16.02
CA ALA A 455 -18.86 0.54 17.21
C ALA A 455 -20.14 0.91 17.97
N GLN A 456 -21.19 1.36 17.26
CA GLN A 456 -22.49 1.66 17.86
C GLN A 456 -23.14 0.40 18.48
N GLU A 457 -23.05 -0.74 17.80
CA GLU A 457 -23.57 -2.01 18.30
C GLU A 457 -22.80 -2.51 19.52
N LEU A 458 -21.46 -2.38 19.52
CA LEU A 458 -20.64 -2.70 20.69
C LEU A 458 -21.03 -1.80 21.88
N ASN A 459 -21.28 -0.51 21.64
CA ASN A 459 -21.76 0.40 22.68
C ASN A 459 -23.11 -0.06 23.23
N TYR A 460 -24.08 -0.34 22.36
CA TYR A 460 -25.39 -0.86 22.80
C TYR A 460 -25.25 -2.18 23.58
N ALA A 461 -24.37 -3.07 23.13
CA ALA A 461 -24.08 -4.32 23.83
C ALA A 461 -23.55 -4.04 25.25
N LEU A 462 -22.60 -3.12 25.39
CA LEU A 462 -22.02 -2.77 26.68
C LEU A 462 -23.00 -2.04 27.61
N ASP A 463 -23.76 -1.07 27.13
CA ASP A 463 -24.81 -0.38 27.92
C ASP A 463 -25.85 -1.38 28.43
N LEU A 464 -26.24 -2.35 27.59
CA LEU A 464 -27.17 -3.40 27.97
C LEU A 464 -26.56 -4.36 28.99
N LEU A 465 -25.26 -4.68 28.86
CA LEU A 465 -24.56 -5.53 29.81
C LEU A 465 -24.40 -4.82 31.17
N GLU A 466 -24.07 -3.53 31.18
CA GLU A 466 -24.03 -2.71 32.39
C GLU A 466 -25.41 -2.66 33.06
N ALA A 467 -26.47 -2.41 32.29
CA ALA A 467 -27.85 -2.45 32.78
C ALA A 467 -28.27 -3.84 33.32
N ARG A 468 -27.57 -4.91 32.92
CA ARG A 468 -27.73 -6.30 33.42
C ARG A 468 -26.79 -6.63 34.58
N GLY A 469 -25.97 -5.68 35.05
CA GLY A 469 -25.07 -5.82 36.19
C GLY A 469 -23.64 -6.26 35.83
N VAL A 470 -23.24 -6.16 34.56
CA VAL A 470 -21.86 -6.41 34.14
C VAL A 470 -21.02 -5.16 34.36
N GLU A 471 -19.93 -5.29 35.11
CA GLU A 471 -18.94 -4.22 35.26
C GLU A 471 -18.20 -4.00 33.93
N LEU A 472 -18.26 -2.78 33.38
CA LEU A 472 -17.64 -2.43 32.09
C LEU A 472 -16.12 -2.53 32.07
N ASP A 473 -15.49 -2.45 33.24
CA ASP A 473 -14.05 -2.70 33.43
C ASP A 473 -13.75 -4.09 34.01
N GLY A 474 -14.78 -4.92 34.16
CA GLY A 474 -14.71 -6.26 34.70
C GLY A 474 -14.17 -7.32 33.73
N PRO A 475 -13.96 -8.55 34.22
CA PRO A 475 -13.42 -9.65 33.42
C PRO A 475 -14.34 -10.06 32.25
N GLU A 476 -15.65 -9.90 32.39
CA GLU A 476 -16.61 -10.23 31.33
C GLU A 476 -16.52 -9.23 30.16
N ALA A 477 -16.44 -7.92 30.44
CA ALA A 477 -16.24 -6.90 29.42
C ALA A 477 -14.87 -7.03 28.72
N GLU A 478 -13.81 -7.39 29.45
CA GLU A 478 -12.50 -7.69 28.84
C GLU A 478 -12.56 -8.94 27.94
N ALA A 479 -13.31 -9.97 28.33
CA ALA A 479 -13.50 -11.16 27.50
C ALA A 479 -14.24 -10.84 26.19
N LEU A 480 -15.29 -10.02 26.27
CA LEU A 480 -16.02 -9.54 25.09
C LEU A 480 -15.11 -8.71 24.16
N ALA A 481 -14.32 -7.79 24.71
CA ALA A 481 -13.39 -6.99 23.92
C ALA A 481 -12.34 -7.85 23.21
N LYS A 482 -11.82 -8.89 23.87
CA LYS A 482 -10.90 -9.87 23.25
C LYS A 482 -11.57 -10.71 22.18
N ALA A 483 -12.81 -11.15 22.39
CA ALA A 483 -13.57 -11.89 21.38
C ALA A 483 -13.80 -11.02 20.13
N TYR A 484 -14.15 -9.74 20.30
CA TYR A 484 -14.31 -8.79 19.20
C TYR A 484 -12.99 -8.54 18.46
N LEU A 485 -11.88 -8.39 19.20
CA LEU A 485 -10.55 -8.28 18.60
C LEU A 485 -10.20 -9.52 17.78
N LYS A 486 -10.43 -10.73 18.32
CA LYS A 486 -10.16 -11.99 17.62
C LYS A 486 -10.96 -12.07 16.32
N ARG A 487 -12.27 -11.80 16.37
CA ARG A 487 -13.15 -11.71 15.18
C ARG A 487 -12.57 -10.76 14.14
N THR A 488 -12.20 -9.55 14.56
CA THR A 488 -11.71 -8.51 13.63
C THR A 488 -10.41 -8.97 12.97
N ILE A 489 -9.46 -9.51 13.74
CA ILE A 489 -8.23 -10.07 13.17
C ILE A 489 -8.52 -11.22 12.21
N MET A 490 -9.44 -12.13 12.54
CA MET A 490 -9.85 -13.20 11.62
C MET A 490 -10.42 -12.64 10.32
N HIS A 491 -11.22 -11.57 10.39
CA HIS A 491 -11.79 -10.90 9.23
C HIS A 491 -10.69 -10.29 8.34
N GLU A 492 -9.77 -9.53 8.94
CA GLU A 492 -8.68 -8.90 8.18
C GLU A 492 -7.72 -9.94 7.58
N VAL A 493 -7.44 -11.05 8.29
CA VAL A 493 -6.67 -12.17 7.73
C VAL A 493 -7.37 -12.78 6.51
N GLY A 494 -8.71 -12.80 6.51
CA GLY A 494 -9.48 -13.23 5.36
C GLY A 494 -9.20 -12.37 4.11
N HIS A 495 -9.11 -11.05 4.27
CA HIS A 495 -8.73 -10.15 3.17
C HIS A 495 -7.28 -10.36 2.70
N THR A 496 -6.34 -10.54 3.62
CA THR A 496 -4.93 -10.75 3.28
C THR A 496 -4.65 -12.12 2.66
N ILE A 497 -5.54 -13.10 2.82
CA ILE A 497 -5.49 -14.37 2.06
C ILE A 497 -6.32 -14.35 0.76
N GLY A 498 -6.97 -13.22 0.46
CA GLY A 498 -7.60 -12.93 -0.82
C GLY A 498 -9.13 -12.97 -0.84
N LEU A 499 -9.82 -13.11 0.30
CA LEU A 499 -11.29 -13.13 0.35
C LEU A 499 -11.90 -11.73 0.40
N ARG A 500 -13.05 -11.57 -0.26
CA ARG A 500 -13.93 -10.40 -0.17
C ARG A 500 -14.92 -10.58 0.98
N HIS A 501 -15.62 -9.50 1.33
CA HIS A 501 -16.80 -9.57 2.19
C HIS A 501 -17.84 -10.56 1.65
N ASN A 502 -18.56 -11.19 2.57
CA ASN A 502 -19.66 -12.11 2.30
C ASN A 502 -20.91 -11.73 3.10
N PHE A 503 -21.63 -10.71 2.63
CA PHE A 503 -22.84 -10.17 3.27
C PHE A 503 -24.10 -11.06 3.19
N ARG A 504 -23.91 -12.35 2.94
CA ARG A 504 -24.98 -13.35 2.90
C ARG A 504 -24.73 -14.50 3.89
N ALA A 505 -23.57 -14.54 4.53
CA ALA A 505 -23.18 -15.67 5.37
C ALA A 505 -24.04 -15.79 6.65
N SER A 506 -24.59 -14.68 7.12
CA SER A 506 -25.50 -14.55 8.25
C SER A 506 -26.86 -15.22 8.02
N THR A 507 -27.20 -15.59 6.78
CA THR A 507 -28.48 -16.25 6.45
C THR A 507 -28.52 -17.75 6.74
N LEU A 508 -27.41 -18.36 7.18
CA LEU A 508 -27.32 -19.82 7.37
C LEU A 508 -28.04 -20.29 8.64
N ASN A 509 -27.94 -19.53 9.73
CA ASN A 509 -28.45 -19.90 11.04
C ASN A 509 -29.73 -19.12 11.37
N ASP A 510 -30.67 -19.76 12.07
CA ASP A 510 -31.84 -19.07 12.62
C ASP A 510 -31.51 -18.39 13.97
N LEU A 511 -32.35 -17.43 14.38
CA LEU A 511 -32.13 -16.65 15.60
C LEU A 511 -32.10 -17.50 16.89
N LYS A 512 -32.65 -18.72 16.88
CA LYS A 512 -32.59 -19.59 18.07
C LYS A 512 -31.24 -20.28 18.17
N LYS A 513 -30.72 -20.76 17.05
CA LYS A 513 -29.43 -21.46 16.99
C LYS A 513 -28.25 -20.55 17.31
N VAL A 514 -28.32 -19.26 16.96
CA VAL A 514 -27.24 -18.32 17.27
C VAL A 514 -27.07 -18.10 18.78
N HIS A 515 -28.10 -18.32 19.61
CA HIS A 515 -28.00 -18.24 21.06
C HIS A 515 -27.53 -19.56 21.73
N ASP A 516 -27.39 -20.65 20.97
CA ASP A 516 -26.86 -21.93 21.47
C ASP A 516 -25.33 -21.99 21.31
N ALA A 517 -24.61 -21.75 22.39
CA ALA A 517 -23.15 -21.74 22.41
C ALA A 517 -22.52 -23.09 21.98
N GLU A 518 -23.16 -24.23 22.25
CA GLU A 518 -22.63 -25.53 21.83
C GLU A 518 -22.76 -25.70 20.31
N TYR A 519 -23.82 -25.17 19.73
CA TYR A 519 -24.02 -25.14 18.29
C TYR A 519 -23.07 -24.15 17.59
N THR A 520 -22.99 -22.90 18.06
CA THR A 520 -22.18 -21.85 17.41
C THR A 520 -20.68 -22.12 17.50
N LYS A 521 -20.22 -22.82 18.53
CA LYS A 521 -18.81 -23.26 18.65
C LYS A 521 -18.36 -24.18 17.50
N ILE A 522 -19.29 -24.91 16.88
CA ILE A 522 -19.02 -25.84 15.77
C ILE A 522 -19.35 -25.19 14.42
N HIS A 523 -20.46 -24.48 14.35
CA HIS A 523 -21.03 -23.98 13.09
C HIS A 523 -20.81 -22.50 12.82
N GLY A 524 -20.30 -21.77 13.81
CA GLY A 524 -20.21 -20.31 13.82
C GLY A 524 -21.57 -19.64 14.02
N ILE A 525 -21.56 -18.37 14.39
CA ILE A 525 -22.77 -17.51 14.39
C ILE A 525 -23.23 -17.25 12.95
N ALA A 526 -22.27 -17.10 12.02
CA ALA A 526 -22.50 -16.99 10.59
C ALA A 526 -21.64 -17.99 9.82
N ALA A 527 -21.96 -18.24 8.54
CA ALA A 527 -21.23 -19.19 7.72
C ALA A 527 -19.80 -18.77 7.37
N SER A 528 -19.45 -17.50 7.58
CA SER A 528 -18.14 -16.94 7.27
C SER A 528 -17.86 -15.73 8.16
N VAL A 529 -16.62 -15.64 8.65
CA VAL A 529 -16.13 -14.44 9.36
C VAL A 529 -16.04 -13.22 8.44
N MET A 530 -16.12 -13.40 7.12
CA MET A 530 -16.13 -12.32 6.13
C MET A 530 -17.46 -11.55 6.06
N ASP A 531 -18.43 -11.90 6.91
CA ASP A 531 -19.67 -11.15 7.05
C ASP A 531 -19.58 -10.09 8.16
N TYR A 532 -20.42 -9.09 8.04
CA TYR A 532 -20.64 -8.04 9.02
C TYR A 532 -21.81 -8.42 9.91
N SER A 533 -21.57 -9.47 10.71
CA SER A 533 -22.57 -9.96 11.65
C SER A 533 -22.66 -9.03 12.86
N PRO A 534 -23.88 -8.68 13.31
CA PRO A 534 -24.04 -7.86 14.49
C PRO A 534 -23.66 -8.62 15.77
N PHE A 535 -23.56 -7.90 16.89
CA PHE A 535 -23.41 -8.55 18.19
C PHE A 535 -24.63 -9.43 18.50
N ASN A 536 -24.36 -10.70 18.82
CA ASN A 536 -25.38 -11.67 19.18
C ASN A 536 -25.78 -11.51 20.65
N ILE A 537 -26.85 -10.76 20.88
CA ILE A 537 -27.36 -10.46 22.22
C ILE A 537 -28.66 -11.24 22.43
N ALA A 538 -28.67 -12.12 23.43
CA ALA A 538 -29.85 -12.91 23.74
C ALA A 538 -30.97 -12.03 24.38
N PRO A 539 -32.24 -12.26 24.00
CA PRO A 539 -33.39 -11.65 24.66
C PRO A 539 -33.38 -11.90 26.18
N LYS A 540 -34.04 -11.00 26.92
CA LYS A 540 -34.15 -11.15 28.38
C LYS A 540 -34.84 -12.48 28.73
N GLY A 541 -34.17 -13.29 29.56
CA GLY A 541 -34.66 -14.61 29.98
C GLY A 541 -34.18 -15.77 29.11
N GLU A 542 -33.50 -15.50 28.00
CA GLU A 542 -32.80 -16.51 27.21
C GLU A 542 -31.33 -16.65 27.66
N LYS A 543 -30.76 -17.84 27.45
CA LYS A 543 -29.36 -18.10 27.75
C LYS A 543 -28.50 -17.39 26.70
N GLN A 544 -27.54 -16.60 27.15
CA GLN A 544 -26.60 -15.90 26.28
C GLN A 544 -25.64 -16.90 25.60
N GLY A 545 -25.58 -16.84 24.27
CA GLY A 545 -24.59 -17.54 23.43
C GLY A 545 -23.31 -16.72 23.25
N GLU A 546 -22.47 -17.09 22.28
CA GLU A 546 -21.30 -16.28 21.91
C GLU A 546 -21.73 -14.91 21.38
N TYR A 547 -21.13 -13.82 21.87
CA TYR A 547 -21.49 -12.47 21.42
C TYR A 547 -21.03 -12.15 19.99
N VAL A 548 -19.94 -12.76 19.55
CA VAL A 548 -19.32 -12.56 18.23
C VAL A 548 -18.72 -13.87 17.73
N MET A 549 -18.49 -13.96 16.42
CA MET A 549 -17.82 -15.11 15.81
C MET A 549 -16.31 -15.02 16.08
N SER A 550 -15.83 -15.70 17.14
CA SER A 550 -14.44 -15.62 17.60
C SER A 550 -13.79 -16.97 17.78
#